data_AF-A0A959JTX2-F1
#
_entry.id   AF-A0A959JTX2-F1
#
_cell.length_a   1.000
_cell.length_b   1.000
_cell.length_c   1.000
_cell.angle_alpha   90.00
_cell.angle_beta   90.00
_cell.angle_gamma   90.00
#
_symmetry.space_group_name_H-M   'P 1'
#
loop_
_entity.id
_entity.type
_entity.pdbx_description
1 polymer ?
#
loop_
_entity_poly.entity_id
_entity_poly.type
_entity_poly.pdbx_seq_one_letter_code
_entity_poly.pdbx_strand_id
1 'polypeptide(L)'
;MEILLVSATSKEINPLYQMIKEEAKDFQNEEIIVTSFHRVRFLVTGVGGVATAASLSAHLSHNKYDLAINMGIAGAFSEALNLGDVVSVGEDRFGDLGIEEADGSFSDLFAVGLSSENEFPFENGKLGCTAAWSSLVLPQVRAITVNKVHGNDE
;
A
#
# COMPACT_ATOMS: atom_id res chain seq x y z
N MET A 1 -13.04 12.71 -11.50
CA MET A 1 -12.47 11.83 -10.47
C MET A 1 -10.99 12.09 -10.39
N GLU A 2 -10.53 12.51 -9.23
CA GLU A 2 -9.12 12.69 -8.88
C GLU A 2 -8.58 11.38 -8.31
N ILE A 3 -7.61 10.78 -8.99
CA ILE A 3 -7.02 9.49 -8.62
C ILE A 3 -5.56 9.71 -8.26
N LEU A 4 -5.14 9.19 -7.11
CA LEU A 4 -3.75 9.11 -6.70
C LEU A 4 -3.24 7.67 -6.86
N LEU A 5 -2.19 7.49 -7.65
CA LEU A 5 -1.44 6.24 -7.73
C LEU A 5 -0.14 6.38 -6.93
N VAL A 6 0.02 5.50 -5.95
CA VAL A 6 1.13 5.53 -4.98
C VAL A 6 1.99 4.30 -5.20
N SER A 7 3.31 4.46 -5.14
CA SER A 7 4.25 3.34 -5.19
C SER A 7 5.52 3.63 -4.40
N ALA A 8 6.21 2.58 -3.95
CA ALA A 8 7.45 2.74 -3.20
C ALA A 8 8.59 3.24 -4.08
N THR A 9 8.66 2.80 -5.35
CA THR A 9 9.73 3.15 -6.28
C THR A 9 9.21 3.60 -7.64
N SER A 10 9.99 4.44 -8.32
CA SER A 10 9.69 4.83 -9.71
C SER A 10 9.67 3.63 -10.65
N LYS A 11 10.43 2.57 -10.37
CA LYS A 11 10.49 1.37 -11.23
C LYS A 11 9.18 0.57 -11.21
N GLU A 12 8.54 0.46 -10.04
CA GLU A 12 7.27 -0.24 -9.89
C GLU A 12 6.15 0.46 -10.66
N ILE A 13 6.08 1.80 -10.57
CA ILE A 13 4.99 2.56 -11.19
C ILE A 13 5.23 2.88 -12.67
N ASN A 14 6.49 2.90 -13.14
CA ASN A 14 6.82 3.35 -14.49
C ASN A 14 6.08 2.60 -15.60
N PRO A 15 5.91 1.27 -15.59
CA PRO A 15 5.16 0.57 -16.64
C PRO A 15 3.72 1.09 -16.79
N LEU A 16 3.02 1.29 -15.67
CA LEU A 16 1.66 1.83 -15.67
C LEU A 16 1.66 3.32 -16.05
N TYR A 17 2.64 4.09 -15.57
CA TYR A 17 2.80 5.49 -15.96
C TYR A 17 2.94 5.63 -17.48
N GLN A 18 3.77 4.82 -18.15
CA GLN A 18 3.94 4.89 -19.60
C GLN A 18 2.64 4.51 -20.34
N MET A 19 1.96 3.45 -19.89
CA MET A 19 0.66 3.04 -20.47
C MET A 19 -0.38 4.17 -20.38
N ILE A 20 -0.53 4.77 -19.19
CA ILE A 20 -1.46 5.90 -18.98
C ILE A 20 -1.02 7.13 -19.80
N LYS A 21 0.29 7.34 -19.94
CA LYS A 21 0.87 8.44 -20.69
C LYS A 21 0.53 8.36 -22.19
N GLU A 22 0.54 7.16 -22.75
CA GLU A 22 0.19 6.92 -24.16
C GLU A 22 -1.28 7.22 -24.45
N GLU A 23 -2.17 7.00 -23.47
CA GLU A 23 -3.61 7.28 -23.59
C GLU A 23 -4.00 8.72 -23.18
N ALA A 24 -3.04 9.49 -22.68
CA ALA A 24 -3.30 10.81 -22.13
C ALA A 24 -3.74 11.82 -23.20
N LYS A 25 -4.76 12.62 -22.85
CA LYS A 25 -5.19 13.76 -23.68
C LYS A 25 -4.35 15.00 -23.43
N ASP A 26 -3.83 15.16 -22.22
CA ASP A 26 -3.06 16.33 -21.80
C ASP A 26 -2.19 16.03 -20.56
N PHE A 27 -1.16 16.85 -20.35
CA PHE A 27 -0.23 16.80 -19.22
C PHE A 27 -0.09 18.18 -18.60
N GLN A 28 -0.42 18.31 -17.30
CA GLN A 28 -0.30 19.59 -16.59
C GLN A 28 0.24 19.37 -15.19
N ASN A 29 1.30 20.08 -14.79
CA ASN A 29 1.78 20.15 -13.41
C ASN A 29 1.82 18.79 -12.66
N GLU A 30 2.45 17.78 -13.28
CA GLU A 30 2.60 16.41 -12.75
C GLU A 30 1.29 15.58 -12.66
N GLU A 31 0.22 16.08 -13.27
CA GLU A 31 -1.07 15.40 -13.45
C GLU A 31 -1.23 14.94 -14.90
N ILE A 32 -1.71 13.71 -15.08
CA ILE A 32 -2.09 13.15 -16.38
C ILE A 32 -3.61 13.18 -16.51
N ILE A 33 -4.09 13.79 -17.60
CA ILE A 33 -5.52 13.80 -17.94
C ILE A 33 -5.78 12.64 -18.91
N VAL A 34 -6.32 11.54 -18.39
CA VAL A 34 -6.60 10.32 -19.18
C VAL A 34 -7.90 10.47 -19.96
N THR A 35 -8.93 11.05 -19.33
CA THR A 35 -10.19 11.37 -19.99
C THR A 35 -10.67 12.74 -19.53
N SER A 36 -11.72 13.28 -20.15
CA SER A 36 -12.35 14.53 -19.70
C SER A 36 -12.89 14.46 -18.26
N PHE A 37 -12.98 13.26 -17.67
CA PHE A 37 -13.56 13.01 -16.35
C PHE A 37 -12.58 12.41 -15.34
N HIS A 38 -11.38 12.00 -15.75
CA HIS A 38 -10.42 11.29 -14.90
C HIS A 38 -9.04 11.93 -14.96
N ARG A 39 -8.55 12.30 -13.79
CA ARG A 39 -7.25 12.94 -13.56
C ARG A 39 -6.43 12.05 -12.66
N VAL A 40 -5.20 11.78 -13.06
CA VAL A 40 -4.30 10.83 -12.37
C VAL A 40 -3.04 11.56 -11.94
N ARG A 41 -2.74 11.48 -10.64
CA ARG A 41 -1.48 11.93 -10.05
C ARG A 41 -0.70 10.74 -9.54
N PHE A 42 0.63 10.85 -9.56
CA PHE A 42 1.54 9.81 -9.13
C PHE A 42 2.33 10.29 -7.92
N LEU A 43 2.55 9.41 -6.95
CA LEU A 43 3.39 9.67 -5.78
C LEU A 43 4.34 8.51 -5.55
N VAL A 44 5.64 8.79 -5.63
CA VAL A 44 6.69 7.85 -5.20
C VAL A 44 7.07 8.18 -3.76
N THR A 45 6.85 7.23 -2.85
CA THR A 45 7.00 7.47 -1.41
C THR A 45 8.37 7.10 -0.85
N GLY A 46 9.11 6.25 -1.56
CA GLY A 46 10.26 5.54 -1.01
C GLY A 46 9.87 4.20 -0.38
N VAL A 47 10.88 3.35 -0.16
CA VAL A 47 10.73 2.00 0.40
C VAL A 47 10.53 2.05 1.91
N GLY A 48 9.55 1.28 2.41
CA GLY A 48 9.27 1.11 3.84
C GLY A 48 7.99 1.82 4.30
N GLY A 49 7.41 1.32 5.39
CA GLY A 49 6.14 1.82 5.94
C GLY A 49 6.24 3.27 6.40
N VAL A 50 7.36 3.66 7.02
CA VAL A 50 7.59 5.03 7.52
C VAL A 50 7.67 6.04 6.38
N ALA A 51 8.43 5.74 5.32
CA ALA A 51 8.55 6.62 4.15
C ALA A 51 7.19 6.78 3.44
N THR A 52 6.43 5.69 3.34
CA THR A 52 5.07 5.66 2.81
C THR A 52 4.14 6.54 3.63
N ALA A 53 4.08 6.36 4.95
CA ALA A 53 3.22 7.13 5.84
C ALA A 53 3.56 8.62 5.86
N ALA A 54 4.84 8.99 5.94
CA ALA A 54 5.28 10.38 5.97
C ALA A 54 4.95 11.11 4.65
N SER A 55 5.31 10.49 3.52
CA SER A 55 5.08 11.05 2.18
C SER A 55 3.58 11.20 1.90
N LEU A 56 2.77 10.18 2.22
CA LEU A 56 1.32 10.25 2.06
C LEU A 56 0.69 11.32 2.96
N SER A 57 1.09 11.39 4.23
CA SER A 57 0.54 12.38 5.16
C SER A 57 0.82 13.81 4.69
N ALA A 58 2.05 14.09 4.26
CA ALA A 58 2.42 15.39 3.71
C ALA A 58 1.62 15.72 2.44
N HIS A 59 1.50 14.75 1.52
CA HIS A 59 0.78 14.93 0.25
C HIS A 59 -0.72 15.14 0.44
N LEU A 60 -1.36 14.29 1.23
CA LEU A 60 -2.82 14.31 1.47
C LEU A 60 -3.26 15.47 2.38
N SER A 61 -2.33 16.08 3.12
CA SER A 61 -2.66 17.30 3.90
C SER A 61 -2.98 18.52 3.02
N HIS A 62 -2.53 18.54 1.76
CA HIS A 62 -2.77 19.63 0.81
C HIS A 62 -3.63 19.24 -0.39
N ASN A 63 -3.83 17.94 -0.63
CA ASN A 63 -4.48 17.42 -1.82
C ASN A 63 -5.61 16.47 -1.44
N LYS A 64 -6.75 16.58 -2.12
CA LYS A 64 -7.89 15.68 -1.95
C LYS A 64 -8.06 14.81 -3.18
N TYR A 65 -8.37 13.53 -2.95
CA TYR A 65 -8.60 12.55 -4.00
C TYR A 65 -9.89 11.82 -3.73
N ASP A 66 -10.56 11.42 -4.81
CA ASP A 66 -11.71 10.52 -4.74
C ASP A 66 -11.26 9.07 -4.53
N LEU A 67 -10.05 8.74 -5.00
CA LEU A 67 -9.46 7.41 -4.90
C LEU A 67 -7.93 7.50 -4.75
N ALA A 68 -7.36 6.76 -3.80
CA ALA A 68 -5.92 6.56 -3.68
C ALA A 68 -5.61 5.05 -3.71
N ILE A 69 -4.67 4.65 -4.57
CA ILE A 69 -4.29 3.25 -4.75
C ILE A 69 -2.80 3.13 -4.46
N ASN A 70 -2.45 2.37 -3.43
CA ASN A 70 -1.08 1.93 -3.22
C ASN A 70 -0.83 0.66 -4.04
N MET A 71 0.18 0.71 -4.91
CA MET A 71 0.55 -0.41 -5.78
C MET A 71 2.07 -0.59 -5.83
N GLY A 72 2.47 -1.84 -5.89
CA GLY A 72 3.86 -2.24 -5.91
C GLY A 72 3.97 -3.74 -5.99
N ILE A 73 5.20 -4.23 -5.81
CA ILE A 73 5.46 -5.66 -5.73
C ILE A 73 5.41 -6.13 -4.29
N ALA A 74 4.97 -7.37 -4.09
CA ALA A 74 4.94 -8.02 -2.78
C ALA A 74 5.43 -9.46 -2.89
N GLY A 75 6.00 -9.96 -1.79
CA GLY A 75 6.20 -11.40 -1.61
C GLY A 75 4.91 -12.07 -1.18
N ALA A 76 4.78 -13.36 -1.48
CA ALA A 76 3.64 -14.17 -1.04
C ALA A 76 4.13 -15.29 -0.11
N PHE A 77 3.50 -15.41 1.06
CA PHE A 77 3.67 -16.56 1.94
C PHE A 77 2.74 -17.72 1.56
N SER A 78 1.63 -17.42 0.88
CA SER A 78 0.67 -18.43 0.43
C SER A 78 1.14 -19.06 -0.86
N GLU A 79 1.32 -20.38 -0.86
CA GLU A 79 1.63 -21.17 -2.07
C GLU A 79 0.49 -21.17 -3.10
N ALA A 80 -0.71 -20.69 -2.73
CA ALA A 80 -1.82 -20.54 -3.66
C ALA A 80 -1.64 -19.36 -4.65
N LEU A 81 -0.67 -18.47 -4.39
CA LEU A 81 -0.35 -17.34 -5.26
C LEU A 81 0.89 -17.64 -6.10
N ASN A 82 0.80 -17.39 -7.40
CA ASN A 82 1.89 -17.56 -8.34
C ASN A 82 2.62 -16.23 -8.57
N LEU A 83 3.88 -16.31 -9.02
CA LEU A 83 4.61 -15.13 -9.47
C LEU A 83 3.86 -14.45 -10.62
N GLY A 84 3.59 -13.15 -10.46
CA GLY A 84 2.85 -12.34 -11.44
C GLY A 84 1.35 -12.25 -11.17
N ASP A 85 0.82 -12.97 -10.18
CA ASP A 85 -0.57 -12.81 -9.76
C ASP A 85 -0.80 -11.38 -9.22
N VAL A 86 -1.95 -10.80 -9.58
CA VAL A 86 -2.39 -9.49 -9.11
C VAL A 86 -3.53 -9.68 -8.15
N VAL A 87 -3.41 -9.11 -6.96
CA VAL A 87 -4.35 -9.25 -5.86
C VAL A 87 -4.71 -7.89 -5.29
N SER A 88 -5.83 -7.82 -4.58
CA SER A 88 -6.20 -6.64 -3.79
C SER A 88 -6.04 -6.94 -2.30
N VAL A 89 -5.47 -6.00 -1.55
CA VAL A 89 -5.34 -6.13 -0.09
C VAL A 89 -6.60 -5.61 0.56
N GLY A 90 -7.34 -6.48 1.25
CA GLY A 90 -8.54 -6.09 2.01
C GLY A 90 -8.22 -5.62 3.42
N GLU A 91 -7.23 -6.26 4.05
CA GLU A 91 -6.73 -5.92 5.37
C GLU A 91 -5.21 -6.15 5.41
N ASP A 92 -4.51 -5.34 6.19
CA ASP A 92 -3.08 -5.43 6.42
C ASP A 92 -2.78 -5.36 7.93
N ARG A 93 -1.59 -5.80 8.33
CA ARG A 93 -1.07 -5.62 9.69
C ARG A 93 0.45 -5.51 9.65
N PHE A 94 1.04 -4.98 10.71
CA PHE A 94 2.49 -4.99 10.84
C PHE A 94 2.97 -6.33 11.37
N GLY A 95 3.90 -6.97 10.65
CA GLY A 95 4.52 -8.24 11.06
C GLY A 95 5.72 -8.07 11.98
N ASP A 96 6.26 -6.86 12.07
CA ASP A 96 7.50 -6.54 12.79
C ASP A 96 7.34 -5.38 13.80
N LEU A 97 6.11 -5.06 14.18
CA LEU A 97 5.80 -4.02 15.16
C LEU A 97 5.44 -4.66 16.51
N GLY A 98 6.42 -4.74 17.41
CA GLY A 98 6.29 -5.46 18.67
C GLY A 98 7.63 -5.62 19.38
N ILE A 99 7.73 -6.65 20.22
CA ILE A 99 8.91 -6.97 21.02
C ILE A 99 9.41 -8.37 20.64
N GLU A 100 10.71 -8.49 20.41
CA GLU A 100 11.42 -9.77 20.34
C GLU A 100 11.85 -10.17 21.77
N GLU A 101 11.37 -11.32 22.22
CA GLU A 101 11.62 -11.87 23.55
C GLU A 101 13.03 -12.51 23.62
N ALA A 102 13.51 -12.78 24.84
CA ALA A 102 14.85 -13.34 25.04
C ALA A 102 15.04 -14.75 24.44
N ASP A 103 13.94 -15.48 24.20
CA ASP A 103 13.94 -16.80 23.54
C ASP A 103 13.78 -16.72 22.01
N GLY A 104 13.74 -15.51 21.45
CA GLY A 104 13.56 -15.25 20.03
C GLY A 104 12.10 -15.27 19.55
N SER A 105 11.14 -15.50 20.44
CA SER A 105 9.71 -15.36 20.09
C SER A 105 9.35 -13.88 19.90
N PHE A 106 8.30 -13.61 19.11
CA PHE A 106 7.84 -12.26 18.84
C PHE A 106 6.43 -12.05 19.43
N SER A 107 6.30 -11.01 20.26
CA SER A 107 5.04 -10.53 20.81
C SER A 107 4.65 -9.23 20.11
N ASP A 108 3.49 -9.21 19.44
CA ASP A 108 3.03 -7.98 18.78
C ASP A 108 2.66 -6.88 19.79
N LEU A 109 2.55 -5.64 19.29
CA LEU A 109 2.25 -4.45 20.10
C LEU A 109 0.96 -4.56 20.94
N PHE A 110 -0.02 -5.35 20.51
CA PHE A 110 -1.29 -5.55 21.20
C PHE A 110 -1.14 -6.58 22.32
N ALA A 111 -0.44 -7.68 22.04
CA ALA A 111 -0.15 -8.75 22.99
C ALA A 111 0.62 -8.24 24.22
N VAL A 112 1.55 -7.31 24.03
CA VAL A 112 2.32 -6.69 25.13
C VAL A 112 1.61 -5.51 25.80
N GLY A 113 0.39 -5.16 25.35
CA GLY A 113 -0.42 -4.09 25.94
C GLY A 113 0.11 -2.68 25.69
N LEU A 114 0.89 -2.46 24.63
CA LEU A 114 1.43 -1.13 24.27
C LEU A 114 0.45 -0.28 23.46
N SER A 115 -0.55 -0.89 22.82
CA SER A 115 -1.69 -0.19 22.20
C SER A 115 -2.91 -1.12 22.14
N SER A 116 -4.09 -0.53 21.91
CA SER A 116 -5.35 -1.27 21.78
C SER A 116 -5.58 -1.70 20.32
N GLU A 117 -6.11 -2.90 20.13
CA GLU A 117 -6.48 -3.42 18.80
C GLU A 117 -7.48 -2.54 18.04
N ASN A 118 -8.20 -1.65 18.72
CA ASN A 118 -9.19 -0.74 18.15
C ASN A 118 -8.80 0.74 18.32
N GLU A 119 -7.54 1.02 18.62
CA GLU A 119 -7.01 2.38 18.59
C GLU A 119 -6.64 2.77 17.16
N PHE A 120 -7.01 3.98 16.73
CA PHE A 120 -6.67 4.47 15.40
C PHE A 120 -5.16 4.32 15.14
N PRO A 121 -4.74 3.76 14.00
CA PRO A 121 -5.53 3.44 12.79
C PRO A 121 -6.12 2.03 12.70
N PHE A 122 -6.11 1.24 13.78
CA PHE A 122 -6.46 -0.18 13.77
C PHE A 122 -7.94 -0.47 14.08
N GLU A 123 -8.44 -1.56 13.49
CA GLU A 123 -9.69 -2.23 13.85
C GLU A 123 -9.41 -3.73 14.00
N ASN A 124 -9.67 -4.30 15.18
CA ASN A 124 -9.31 -5.67 15.55
C ASN A 124 -7.85 -6.03 15.20
N GLY A 125 -6.93 -5.10 15.49
CA GLY A 125 -5.49 -5.26 15.30
C GLY A 125 -5.01 -5.14 13.85
N LYS A 126 -5.86 -4.65 12.94
CA LYS A 126 -5.57 -4.59 11.50
C LYS A 126 -5.89 -3.23 10.89
N LEU A 127 -5.23 -2.94 9.77
CA LEU A 127 -5.53 -1.82 8.89
C LEU A 127 -6.51 -2.29 7.82
N GLY A 128 -7.75 -1.82 7.88
CA GLY A 128 -8.77 -2.12 6.89
C GLY A 128 -8.68 -1.23 5.66
N CYS A 129 -8.87 -1.79 4.46
CA CYS A 129 -9.12 -1.01 3.26
C CYS A 129 -10.62 -0.70 3.17
N THR A 130 -10.99 0.56 3.44
CA THR A 130 -12.40 1.01 3.39
C THR A 130 -12.89 1.29 1.97
N ALA A 131 -11.98 1.34 0.98
CA ALA A 131 -12.32 1.60 -0.41
C ALA A 131 -12.83 0.31 -1.09
N ALA A 132 -14.15 0.11 -1.07
CA ALA A 132 -14.80 -0.94 -1.85
C ALA A 132 -14.84 -0.54 -3.33
N TRP A 133 -13.83 -0.91 -4.12
CA TRP A 133 -13.87 -0.72 -5.57
C TRP A 133 -14.55 -1.91 -6.25
N SER A 134 -15.88 -1.87 -6.29
CA SER A 134 -16.72 -2.97 -6.80
C SER A 134 -16.46 -3.39 -8.24
N SER A 135 -15.87 -2.51 -9.06
CA SER A 135 -15.53 -2.83 -10.45
C SER A 135 -14.16 -3.50 -10.62
N LEU A 136 -13.30 -3.50 -9.60
CA LEU A 136 -12.00 -4.15 -9.66
C LEU A 136 -12.13 -5.58 -9.13
N VAL A 137 -12.31 -6.53 -10.05
CA VAL A 137 -12.44 -7.96 -9.71
C VAL A 137 -11.05 -8.58 -9.58
N LEU A 138 -10.42 -8.37 -8.43
CA LEU A 138 -9.15 -9.03 -8.06
C LEU A 138 -9.38 -9.95 -6.86
N PRO A 139 -8.66 -11.08 -6.78
CA PRO A 139 -8.64 -11.89 -5.56
C PRO A 139 -8.27 -11.02 -4.35
N GLN A 140 -9.12 -11.02 -3.33
CA GLN A 140 -8.86 -10.27 -2.11
C GLN A 140 -8.01 -11.10 -1.16
N VAL A 141 -6.94 -10.52 -0.64
CA VAL A 141 -5.99 -11.16 0.27
C VAL A 141 -5.77 -10.33 1.53
N ARG A 142 -5.11 -10.95 2.51
CA ARG A 142 -4.61 -10.32 3.73
C ARG A 142 -3.12 -10.08 3.55
N ALA A 143 -2.65 -8.88 3.89
CA ALA A 143 -1.24 -8.53 3.82
C ALA A 143 -0.58 -8.52 5.20
N ILE A 144 0.75 -8.54 5.17
CA ILE A 144 1.60 -8.26 6.31
C ILE A 144 2.67 -7.29 5.82
N THR A 145 2.66 -6.06 6.34
CA THR A 145 3.72 -5.09 6.12
C THR A 145 4.86 -5.35 7.10
N VAL A 146 6.08 -5.40 6.56
CA VAL A 146 7.33 -5.42 7.33
C VAL A 146 8.32 -4.41 6.76
N ASN A 147 9.18 -3.89 7.62
CA ASN A 147 10.28 -2.99 7.27
C ASN A 147 11.62 -3.74 7.17
N LYS A 148 11.65 -5.00 7.61
CA LYS A 148 12.83 -5.87 7.56
C LYS A 148 12.50 -7.18 6.84
N VAL A 149 13.28 -7.49 5.80
CA VAL A 149 13.32 -8.84 5.21
C VAL A 149 14.42 -9.65 5.89
N HIS A 150 14.16 -10.94 6.09
CA HIS A 150 15.13 -11.86 6.67
C HIS A 150 15.79 -12.61 5.52
N GLY A 151 17.12 -12.73 5.57
CA GLY A 151 17.91 -13.46 4.58
C GLY A 151 18.34 -14.85 5.04
N ASN A 152 17.77 -15.33 6.14
CA ASN A 152 18.00 -16.69 6.62
C ASN A 152 16.99 -17.62 5.95
N ASP A 153 17.42 -18.85 5.69
CA ASP A 153 16.58 -19.91 5.11
C ASP A 153 15.54 -20.48 6.12
N GLU A 154 15.56 -19.98 7.36
CA GLU A 154 14.69 -20.34 8.48
C GLU A 154 13.78 -19.18 8.89
#